data_AF-A0A7V2ADL2-F1
#
_entry.id   AF-A0A7V2ADL2-F1
#
_cell.length_a   1.000
_cell.length_b   1.000
_cell.length_c   1.000
_cell.angle_alpha   90.00
_cell.angle_beta   90.00
_cell.angle_gamma   90.00
#
_symmetry.space_group_name_H-M   'P 1'
#
loop_
_entity.id
_entity.type
_entity.pdbx_description
1 polymer ?
#
loop_
_entity_poly.entity_id
_entity_poly.type
_entity_poly.pdbx_seq_one_letter_code
_entity_poly.pdbx_strand_id
1 'polypeptide(L)' 'AWVCEASDSLASHAEGGTYVNFVSEAAGRERDAYGANYDRLAALKRRYDPTNFFRLNQNVRPA' A
#
# COMPACT_ATOMS: atom_id res chain seq x y z
N ALA A 1 -2.87 9.02 20.17
CA ALA A 1 -4.02 8.31 20.75
C ALA A 1 -5.28 8.55 19.92
N TRP A 2 -5.79 9.78 19.85
CA TRP A 2 -7.05 10.14 19.17
C TRP A 2 -7.27 9.51 17.77
N VAL A 3 -6.35 9.68 16.81
CA VAL A 3 -6.52 9.15 15.44
C VAL A 3 -6.64 7.62 15.42
N CYS A 4 -5.81 6.93 16.21
CA CYS A 4 -5.82 5.47 16.26
C CYS A 4 -7.12 4.97 16.88
N GLU A 5 -7.53 5.53 18.02
CA GLU A 5 -8.76 5.16 18.72
C GLU A 5 -10.03 5.41 17.88
N ALA A 6 -10.06 6.54 17.16
CA ALA A 6 -11.13 6.83 16.22
C ALA A 6 -11.15 5.84 15.04
N SER A 7 -9.98 5.48 14.50
CA SER A 7 -9.86 4.51 13.41
C SER A 7 -10.32 3.12 13.84
N ASP A 8 -9.92 2.67 15.03
CA ASP A 8 -10.30 1.36 15.57
C ASP A 8 -11.81 1.28 15.81
N SER A 9 -12.43 2.36 16.30
CA SER A 9 -13.87 2.43 16.55
C SER A 9 -14.71 2.35 15.26
N LEU A 10 -14.15 2.82 14.14
CA LEU A 10 -14.81 2.83 12.84
C LEU A 10 -14.51 1.57 11.99
N ALA A 11 -13.56 0.73 12.40
CA ALA A 11 -13.05 -0.38 11.60
C ALA A 11 -14.13 -1.37 11.15
N SER A 12 -15.14 -1.65 11.98
CA SER A 12 -16.26 -2.57 11.65
C SER A 12 -17.21 -2.03 10.58
N HIS A 13 -17.17 -0.73 10.30
CA HIS A 13 -18.00 -0.07 9.28
C HIS A 13 -17.21 0.18 7.98
N ALA A 14 -15.92 -0.18 7.93
CA ALA A 14 -15.06 0.06 6.79
C ALA A 14 -15.05 -1.14 5.82
N GLU A 15 -14.89 -0.87 4.53
CA GLU A 15 -14.84 -1.88 3.46
C GLU A 15 -13.51 -2.66 3.39
N GLY A 16 -12.65 -2.58 4.41
CA GLY A 16 -11.44 -3.41 4.50
C GLY A 16 -10.30 -3.04 3.55
N GLY A 17 -10.21 -1.77 3.13
CA GLY A 17 -9.13 -1.25 2.29
C GLY A 17 -8.58 0.09 2.79
N THR A 18 -7.41 0.50 2.30
CA THR A 18 -6.84 1.82 2.60
C THR A 18 -6.50 2.53 1.31
N TYR A 19 -6.89 3.80 1.21
CA TYR A 19 -6.46 4.64 0.11
C TYR A 19 -4.96 4.89 0.22
N VAL A 20 -4.22 4.57 -0.84
CA VAL A 20 -2.76 4.57 -0.85
C VAL A 20 -2.14 5.89 -0.38
N ASN A 21 -2.76 7.03 -0.66
CA ASN A 21 -2.25 8.34 -0.25
C ASN A 21 -2.52 8.67 1.24
N PHE A 22 -3.27 7.83 1.96
CA PHE A 22 -3.50 7.93 3.41
C PHE A 22 -2.76 6.84 4.21
N VAL A 23 -2.02 5.95 3.55
CA VAL A 23 -1.16 4.97 4.22
C VAL A 23 0.08 5.70 4.75
N SER A 24 0.32 5.66 6.06
CA SER A 24 1.61 6.10 6.62
C SER A 24 2.71 5.12 6.16
N GLU A 25 3.98 5.52 6.19
CA GLU A 25 5.13 4.71 5.72
C GLU A 25 5.39 3.40 6.52
N ALA A 26 4.35 2.77 7.08
CA ALA A 26 4.44 1.44 7.65
C ALA A 26 4.65 0.42 6.52
N ALA A 27 5.93 0.06 6.31
CA ALA A 27 6.33 -1.02 5.44
C ALA A 27 5.51 -2.30 5.71
N GLY A 28 5.08 -3.00 4.67
CA GLY A 28 4.39 -4.28 4.76
C GLY A 28 2.87 -4.25 4.54
N ARG A 29 2.26 -3.07 4.30
CA ARG A 29 0.83 -2.93 3.95
C ARG A 29 0.59 -2.67 2.45
N GLU A 30 1.64 -2.70 1.63
CA GLU A 30 1.56 -2.32 0.22
C GLU A 30 0.69 -3.30 -0.58
N ARG A 31 0.70 -4.59 -0.22
CA ARG A 31 -0.22 -5.58 -0.81
C ARG A 31 -1.68 -5.32 -0.46
N ASP A 32 -1.97 -4.83 0.74
CA ASP A 32 -3.35 -4.54 1.16
C ASP A 32 -3.91 -3.33 0.40
N ALA A 33 -3.07 -2.32 0.11
CA ALA A 33 -3.49 -1.13 -0.61
C ALA A 33 -3.81 -1.39 -2.09
N TYR A 34 -3.06 -2.29 -2.75
CA TYR A 34 -3.24 -2.58 -4.17
C TYR A 34 -4.08 -3.84 -4.44
N GLY A 35 -4.23 -4.72 -3.45
CA GLY A 35 -5.00 -5.95 -3.54
C GLY A 35 -4.60 -6.80 -4.76
N ALA A 36 -5.60 -7.23 -5.53
CA ALA A 36 -5.42 -8.05 -6.74
C ALA A 36 -4.53 -7.39 -7.82
N ASN A 37 -4.35 -6.06 -7.79
CA ASN A 37 -3.53 -5.36 -8.78
C ASN A 37 -2.02 -5.42 -8.49
N TYR A 38 -1.62 -5.86 -7.28
CA TYR A 38 -0.22 -5.84 -6.86
C TYR A 38 0.71 -6.57 -7.84
N ASP A 39 0.33 -7.78 -8.25
CA ASP A 39 1.20 -8.62 -9.10
C ASP A 39 1.36 -8.02 -10.51
N ARG A 40 0.31 -7.36 -11.03
CA ARG A 40 0.38 -6.61 -12.29
C ARG A 40 1.32 -5.41 -12.17
N LEU A 41 1.25 -4.67 -11.07
CA LEU A 41 2.14 -3.52 -10.81
C LEU A 41 3.59 -3.97 -10.65
N ALA A 42 3.84 -5.09 -9.96
CA ALA A 42 5.17 -5.64 -9.79
C ALA A 42 5.81 -6.07 -11.12
N ALA A 43 5.01 -6.65 -12.03
CA ALA A 43 5.45 -6.98 -13.38
C ALA A 43 5.81 -5.73 -14.21
N LEU A 44 5.02 -4.66 -14.10
CA LEU A 44 5.33 -3.38 -14.74
C LEU A 44 6.58 -2.73 -14.13
N LYS A 45 6.70 -2.74 -12.79
CA LYS A 45 7.87 -2.24 -12.06
C LYS A 45 9.14 -2.96 -12.51
N ARG A 46 9.12 -4.28 -12.69
CA ARG A 46 10.25 -5.03 -13.28
C ARG A 46 10.62 -4.53 -14.68
N ARG A 47 9.65 -4.17 -15.52
CA ARG A 47 9.90 -3.68 -16.88
C ARG A 47 10.48 -2.27 -16.92
N TYR A 48 10.00 -1.38 -16.04
CA TYR A 48 10.29 0.06 -16.13
C TYR A 48 11.24 0.59 -15.05
N ASP A 49 11.34 -0.08 -13.91
CA ASP A 49 12.20 0.26 -12.77
C ASP A 49 12.78 -1.03 -12.10
N PRO A 50 13.56 -1.85 -12.83
CA PRO A 50 14.06 -3.14 -12.33
C PRO A 50 14.98 -3.01 -11.11
N THR A 51 15.65 -1.86 -10.94
CA THR A 51 16.54 -1.60 -9.80
C THR A 51 15.81 -0.98 -8.62
N ASN A 52 14.49 -0.75 -8.73
CA ASN A 52 13.67 -0.10 -7.71
C ASN A 52 14.25 1.26 -7.30
N PHE A 53 14.70 2.04 -8.28
CA PHE A 53 15.27 3.38 -8.08
C PHE A 53 14.22 4.33 -7.50
N PHE A 54 12.98 4.27 -7.99
CA PHE A 54 11.88 5.09 -7.50
C PHE A 54 11.15 4.38 -6.35
N ARG A 55 11.74 4.45 -5.16
CA ARG A 55 11.27 3.72 -3.96
C ARG A 55 10.77 4.59 -2.80
N LEU A 56 10.88 5.91 -2.89
CA LEU A 56 10.32 6.84 -1.89
C LEU A 56 8.86 7.14 -2.22
N ASN A 57 8.03 6.10 -2.13
CA ASN A 57 6.58 6.10 -2.36
C ASN A 57 5.96 4.88 -1.68
N GLN A 58 4.65 4.69 -1.83
CA GLN A 58 3.95 3.46 -1.43
C GLN A 58 4.37 2.32 -2.37
N ASN A 59 5.54 1.75 -2.06
CA ASN A 59 6.36 1.11 -3.06
C ASN A 59 5.89 -0.31 -3.40
N VAL A 60 5.78 -0.59 -4.70
CA VAL A 60 5.69 -1.95 -5.23
C VAL A 60 7.09 -2.44 -5.55
N ARG A 61 7.48 -3.60 -5.00
CA ARG A 61 8.79 -4.22 -5.33
C ARG A 61 8.69 -4.91 -6.69
N PRO A 62 9.72 -4.80 -7.56
CA PRO A 62 9.79 -5.61 -8.77
C PRO A 62 9.69 -7.10 -8.43
N ALA A 63 8.85 -7.84 -9.17
CA ALA A 63 8.74 -9.30 -9.05
C ALA A 63 9.84 -10.01 -9.84
#